data_AF-A0A3D3WYM9-F1
#
_entry.id   AF-A0A3D3WYM9-F1
#
_cell.length_a   1.000
_cell.length_b   1.000
_cell.length_c   1.000
_cell.angle_alpha   90.00
_cell.angle_beta   90.00
_cell.angle_gamma   90.00
#
_symmetry.space_group_name_H-M   'P 1'
#
loop_
_entity.id
_entity.type
_entity.pdbx_description
1 polymer ?
#
loop_
_entity_poly.entity_id
_entity_poly.type
_entity_poly.pdbx_seq_one_letter_code
_entity_poly.pdbx_strand_id
1 'polypeptide(L)'
;MISTFLFLLGELLGAVRTKSGMLLIAVVLLIFSFLALFSSFFLLGTPVEEENGPVLAPQEIMAYLSPRLSPGEVEELYSKIREWKDVQRINYLFTQELREDQAGGIFLIRTTSPSAVAPLLETLGSIEGIVRVVSASNPQSTLSLSTPVRIGLLIGLAVSAVASMLAARYGFRELLRSFSEEIQLMHLSGTAEQMIQTPIIALGILCGLVASLLLIVAAYLFHFFAVSHPEAVLRTASGLVEPGRVLTVSLLSLLLGLVMGGLIGVLGASLTGSREFQTYS
;
A
#
# COMPACT_ATOMS: atom_id res chain seq x y z
N MET A 1 -17.33 -6.62 35.31
CA MET A 1 -17.47 -6.26 33.87
C MET A 1 -16.35 -6.86 33.02
N ILE A 2 -15.06 -6.62 33.30
CA ILE A 2 -13.96 -7.16 32.48
C ILE A 2 -13.87 -8.70 32.49
N SER A 3 -14.15 -9.34 33.63
CA SER A 3 -14.15 -10.80 33.76
C SER A 3 -15.27 -11.47 32.95
N THR A 4 -16.47 -10.89 32.96
CA THR A 4 -17.62 -11.36 32.18
C THR A 4 -17.37 -11.23 30.68
N PHE A 5 -16.77 -10.11 30.25
CA PHE A 5 -16.39 -9.91 28.85
C PHE A 5 -15.37 -10.93 28.38
N LEU A 6 -14.28 -11.15 29.14
CA LEU A 6 -13.23 -12.10 28.78
C LEU A 6 -13.74 -13.54 28.76
N PHE A 7 -14.64 -13.90 29.68
CA PHE A 7 -15.31 -15.20 29.70
C PHE A 7 -16.16 -15.41 28.44
N LEU A 8 -17.03 -14.45 28.13
CA LEU A 8 -17.87 -14.47 26.94
C LEU A 8 -17.07 -14.56 25.64
N LEU A 9 -16.01 -13.75 25.54
CA LEU A 9 -15.12 -13.77 24.41
C LEU A 9 -14.42 -15.14 24.28
N GLY A 10 -13.97 -15.71 25.40
CA GLY A 10 -13.34 -17.03 25.44
C GLY A 10 -14.27 -18.16 24.99
N GLU A 11 -15.51 -18.18 25.45
CA GLU A 11 -16.50 -19.17 24.99
C GLU A 11 -16.82 -18.97 23.51
N LEU A 12 -16.98 -17.71 23.07
CA LEU A 12 -17.23 -17.37 21.67
C LEU A 12 -16.10 -17.86 20.76
N LEU A 13 -14.83 -17.63 21.13
CA LEU A 13 -13.67 -18.20 20.43
C LEU A 13 -13.66 -19.74 20.47
N GLY A 14 -14.11 -20.34 21.57
CA GLY A 14 -14.22 -21.80 21.73
C GLY A 14 -15.14 -22.44 20.70
N ALA A 15 -16.35 -21.89 20.51
CA ALA A 15 -17.28 -22.44 19.53
C ALA A 15 -16.94 -22.06 18.08
N VAL A 16 -16.24 -20.93 17.86
CA VAL A 16 -15.63 -20.63 16.57
C VAL A 16 -14.78 -21.83 16.13
N ARG A 17 -13.96 -22.40 17.00
CA ARG A 17 -13.10 -23.54 16.63
C ARG A 17 -13.88 -24.80 16.23
N THR A 18 -15.06 -25.03 16.81
CA THR A 18 -15.77 -26.32 16.68
C THR A 18 -16.84 -26.33 15.59
N LYS A 19 -17.48 -25.20 15.28
CA LYS A 19 -18.66 -25.18 14.38
C LYS A 19 -18.55 -24.19 13.22
N SER A 20 -17.98 -23.02 13.44
CA SER A 20 -18.03 -21.91 12.45
C SER A 20 -16.66 -21.43 11.97
N GLY A 21 -15.59 -22.14 12.35
CA GLY A 21 -14.20 -21.71 12.13
C GLY A 21 -13.86 -21.56 10.65
N MET A 22 -14.36 -22.47 9.81
CA MET A 22 -14.16 -22.39 8.35
C MET A 22 -14.78 -21.13 7.75
N LEU A 23 -15.97 -20.72 8.23
CA LEU A 23 -16.64 -19.50 7.75
C LEU A 23 -15.87 -18.26 8.18
N LEU A 24 -15.36 -18.20 9.42
CA LEU A 24 -14.54 -17.07 9.86
C LEU A 24 -13.18 -17.01 9.17
N ILE A 25 -12.56 -18.15 8.87
CA ILE A 25 -11.36 -18.19 8.03
C ILE A 25 -11.66 -17.63 6.64
N ALA A 26 -12.79 -18.01 6.03
CA ALA A 26 -13.21 -17.46 4.74
C ALA A 26 -13.41 -15.93 4.81
N VAL A 27 -13.97 -15.41 5.90
CA VAL A 27 -14.09 -13.96 6.14
C VAL A 27 -12.72 -13.29 6.22
N VAL A 28 -11.78 -13.85 6.99
CA VAL A 28 -10.41 -13.34 7.09
C VAL A 28 -9.72 -13.32 5.73
N LEU A 29 -9.87 -14.38 4.92
CA LEU A 29 -9.30 -14.46 3.57
C LEU A 29 -9.91 -13.43 2.60
N LEU A 30 -11.22 -13.16 2.71
CA LEU A 30 -11.88 -12.13 1.90
C LEU A 30 -11.44 -10.72 2.30
N ILE A 31 -11.31 -10.44 3.60
CA ILE A 31 -10.75 -9.17 4.08
C ILE A 31 -9.31 -9.03 3.59
N PHE A 32 -8.50 -10.09 3.70
CA PHE A 32 -7.13 -10.10 3.18
C PHE A 32 -7.09 -9.81 1.68
N SER A 33 -7.96 -10.45 0.88
CA SER A 33 -8.05 -10.20 -0.57
C SER A 33 -8.42 -8.75 -0.88
N PHE A 34 -9.39 -8.19 -0.17
CA PHE A 34 -9.76 -6.77 -0.28
C PHE A 34 -8.56 -5.85 0.04
N LEU A 35 -7.87 -6.08 1.16
CA LEU A 35 -6.72 -5.28 1.56
C LEU A 35 -5.53 -5.44 0.59
N ALA A 36 -5.35 -6.62 0.00
CA ALA A 36 -4.33 -6.89 -1.00
C ALA A 36 -4.61 -6.12 -2.30
N LEU A 37 -5.86 -6.09 -2.77
CA LEU A 37 -6.26 -5.29 -3.93
C LEU A 37 -6.09 -3.79 -3.66
N PHE A 38 -6.43 -3.33 -2.46
CA PHE A 38 -6.19 -1.95 -2.03
C PHE A 38 -4.69 -1.63 -2.03
N SER A 39 -3.87 -2.47 -1.43
CA SER A 39 -2.41 -2.27 -1.35
C SER A 39 -1.76 -2.30 -2.72
N SER A 40 -2.23 -3.19 -3.60
CA SER A 40 -1.83 -3.26 -5.00
C SER A 40 -2.02 -1.91 -5.71
N PHE A 41 -3.15 -1.23 -5.48
CA PHE A 41 -3.40 0.10 -6.07
C PHE A 41 -2.35 1.15 -5.65
N PHE A 42 -1.97 1.19 -4.38
CA PHE A 42 -0.97 2.15 -3.88
C PHE A 42 0.47 1.75 -4.22
N LEU A 43 0.76 0.44 -4.26
CA LEU A 43 2.09 -0.08 -4.57
C LEU A 43 2.39 -0.13 -6.08
N LEU A 44 1.38 -0.12 -6.95
CA LEU A 44 1.56 -0.17 -8.41
C LEU A 44 1.05 1.10 -9.12
N GLY A 45 0.17 1.88 -8.50
CA GLY A 45 -0.68 2.85 -9.21
C GLY A 45 -0.22 4.30 -9.20
N THR A 46 1.01 4.65 -8.80
CA THR A 46 1.44 6.04 -8.94
C THR A 46 1.57 6.37 -10.43
N PRO A 47 0.85 7.37 -10.96
CA PRO A 47 1.20 7.93 -12.24
C PRO A 47 2.64 8.42 -12.09
N VAL A 48 3.54 7.94 -12.96
CA VAL A 48 4.67 8.79 -13.34
C VAL A 48 3.95 10.03 -13.84
N GLU A 49 4.11 11.18 -13.18
CA GLU A 49 3.96 12.41 -13.94
C GLU A 49 4.78 12.16 -15.19
N GLU A 50 4.16 12.19 -16.38
CA GLU A 50 4.92 12.33 -17.60
C GLU A 50 5.71 13.63 -17.40
N GLU A 51 6.88 13.50 -16.79
CA GLU A 51 7.92 14.49 -16.80
C GLU A 51 8.14 14.62 -18.30
N ASN A 52 7.56 15.67 -18.89
CA ASN A 52 7.71 16.04 -20.29
C ASN A 52 9.16 16.50 -20.55
N GLY A 53 10.12 15.82 -19.91
CA GLY A 53 11.52 15.88 -20.19
C GLY A 53 11.81 15.03 -21.43
N PRO A 54 12.89 15.35 -22.15
CA PRO A 54 13.35 14.54 -23.27
C PRO A 54 13.57 13.09 -22.83
N VAL A 55 13.17 12.13 -23.65
CA VAL A 55 13.44 10.70 -23.43
C VAL A 55 14.96 10.50 -23.43
N LEU A 56 15.52 10.26 -22.24
CA LEU A 56 16.97 10.10 -22.05
C LEU A 56 17.43 8.74 -22.54
N ALA A 57 18.54 8.71 -23.29
CA ALA A 57 19.21 7.45 -23.61
C ALA A 57 19.86 6.86 -22.35
N PRO A 58 20.09 5.53 -22.25
CA PRO A 58 20.71 4.87 -21.08
C PRO A 58 22.08 5.40 -20.62
N GLN A 59 22.71 6.26 -21.41
CA GLN A 59 24.01 6.90 -21.16
C GLN A 59 23.86 8.41 -20.89
N GLU A 60 22.65 8.93 -20.72
CA GLU A 60 22.36 10.35 -20.55
C GLU A 60 21.88 10.67 -19.14
N ILE A 61 22.38 11.78 -18.62
CA ILE A 61 22.10 12.34 -17.30
C ILE A 61 21.69 13.79 -17.50
N MET A 62 20.58 14.20 -16.89
CA MET A 62 20.16 15.60 -16.79
C MET A 62 20.52 16.14 -15.42
N ALA A 63 21.38 17.15 -15.36
CA ALA A 63 21.67 17.91 -14.15
C ALA A 63 20.95 19.26 -14.21
N TYR A 64 20.00 19.47 -13.30
CA TYR A 64 19.26 20.70 -13.13
C TYR A 64 20.07 21.69 -12.31
N LEU A 65 20.29 22.87 -12.87
CA LEU A 65 21.08 23.93 -12.26
C LEU A 65 20.21 24.86 -11.43
N SER A 66 20.81 25.39 -10.36
CA SER A 66 20.18 26.37 -9.50
C SER A 66 19.90 27.68 -10.27
N PRO A 67 18.69 28.27 -10.14
CA PRO A 67 18.38 29.58 -10.73
C PRO A 67 19.17 30.73 -10.09
N ARG A 68 19.93 30.46 -9.03
CA ARG A 68 20.78 31.43 -8.34
C ARG A 68 22.19 31.53 -8.92
N LEU A 69 22.58 30.60 -9.81
CA LEU A 69 23.90 30.62 -10.42
C LEU A 69 24.01 31.77 -11.43
N SER A 70 25.08 32.52 -11.31
CA SER A 70 25.47 33.52 -12.32
C SER A 70 26.01 32.82 -13.58
N PRO A 71 25.97 33.49 -14.75
CA PRO A 71 26.49 32.92 -16.00
C PRO A 71 27.95 32.47 -15.92
N GLY A 72 28.79 33.17 -15.13
CA GLY A 72 30.20 32.81 -14.94
C GLY A 72 30.37 31.52 -14.12
N GLU A 73 29.54 31.31 -13.10
CA GLU A 73 29.55 30.09 -12.29
C GLU A 73 29.05 28.88 -13.09
N VAL A 74 28.09 29.09 -14.00
CA VAL A 74 27.62 28.05 -14.94
C VAL A 74 28.75 27.61 -15.88
N GLU A 75 29.55 28.55 -16.40
CA GLU A 75 30.68 28.26 -17.29
C GLU A 75 31.83 27.55 -16.57
N GLU A 76 32.12 27.94 -15.33
CA GLU A 76 33.09 27.25 -14.47
C GLU A 76 32.65 25.80 -14.19
N LEU A 77 31.38 25.61 -13.85
CA LEU A 77 30.81 24.29 -13.61
C LEU A 77 30.82 23.43 -14.89
N TYR A 78 30.49 24.01 -16.04
CA TYR A 78 30.58 23.33 -17.34
C TYR A 78 32.00 22.84 -17.62
N SER A 79 33.00 23.70 -17.41
CA SER A 79 34.40 23.36 -17.65
C SER A 79 34.88 22.25 -16.71
N LYS A 80 34.51 22.32 -15.44
CA LYS A 80 34.86 21.31 -14.42
C LYS A 80 34.30 19.92 -14.75
N ILE A 81 33.04 19.85 -15.17
CA ILE A 81 32.39 18.56 -15.50
C ILE A 81 32.96 18.00 -16.81
N ARG A 82 33.34 18.86 -17.76
CA ARG A 82 33.88 18.45 -19.07
C ARG A 82 35.24 17.74 -18.97
N GLU A 83 36.03 18.05 -17.94
CA GLU A 83 37.34 17.43 -17.73
C GLU A 83 37.28 16.00 -17.19
N TRP A 84 36.09 15.53 -16.81
CA TRP A 84 35.92 14.19 -16.25
C TRP A 84 36.05 13.10 -17.32
N LYS A 85 36.80 12.04 -16.99
CA LYS A 85 37.07 10.92 -17.91
C LYS A 85 35.82 10.15 -18.33
N ASP A 86 34.77 10.24 -17.51
CA ASP A 86 33.53 9.50 -17.69
C ASP A 86 32.47 10.30 -18.49
N VAL A 87 32.78 11.55 -18.84
CA VAL A 87 31.89 12.44 -19.59
C VAL A 87 32.32 12.49 -21.06
N GLN A 88 31.42 12.08 -21.95
CA GLN A 88 31.62 12.11 -23.40
C GLN A 88 31.20 13.46 -24.00
N ARG A 89 30.08 14.02 -23.55
CA ARG A 89 29.52 15.27 -24.08
C ARG A 89 28.65 15.96 -23.04
N ILE A 90 28.66 17.29 -23.04
CA ILE A 90 27.74 18.11 -22.24
C ILE A 90 27.05 19.09 -23.19
N ASN A 91 25.73 19.04 -23.21
CA ASN A 91 24.89 20.02 -23.89
C ASN A 91 24.15 20.85 -22.85
N TYR A 92 24.14 22.17 -23.00
CA TYR A 92 23.34 23.05 -22.17
C TYR A 92 21.99 23.29 -22.85
N LEU A 93 20.90 23.01 -22.13
CA LEU A 93 19.53 23.26 -22.55
C LEU A 93 18.98 24.42 -21.73
N PHE A 94 18.38 25.39 -22.41
CA PHE A 94 17.77 26.54 -21.76
C PHE A 94 16.38 26.16 -21.24
N THR A 95 16.06 26.57 -20.01
CA THR A 95 14.76 26.33 -19.36
C THR A 95 13.57 26.89 -20.14
N GLN A 96 13.79 27.79 -21.12
CA GLN A 96 12.69 28.30 -21.97
C GLN A 96 12.06 27.23 -22.87
N GLU A 97 12.75 26.10 -23.10
CA GLU A 97 12.27 24.97 -23.91
C GLU A 97 11.60 23.86 -23.07
N LEU A 98 11.86 23.80 -21.75
CA LEU A 98 11.27 22.85 -20.82
C LEU A 98 10.38 23.59 -19.84
N ARG A 99 9.08 23.26 -19.76
CA ARG A 99 8.08 23.92 -18.90
C ARG A 99 8.27 23.67 -17.39
N GLU A 100 9.49 23.74 -16.88
CA GLU A 100 9.78 23.74 -15.44
C GLU A 100 10.16 25.15 -14.99
N ASP A 101 9.33 25.78 -14.16
CA ASP A 101 9.53 27.17 -13.75
C ASP A 101 10.68 27.39 -12.74
N GLN A 102 11.36 26.31 -12.32
CA GLN A 102 12.29 26.32 -11.18
C GLN A 102 13.76 26.05 -11.53
N ALA A 103 14.11 25.74 -12.79
CA ALA A 103 15.49 25.44 -13.17
C ALA A 103 16.21 26.67 -13.77
N GLY A 104 17.43 26.94 -13.32
CA GLY A 104 18.32 27.96 -13.92
C GLY A 104 18.94 27.55 -15.26
N GLY A 105 18.73 26.29 -15.66
CA GLY A 105 19.26 25.66 -16.86
C GLY A 105 19.45 24.16 -16.64
N ILE A 106 19.70 23.42 -17.72
CA ILE A 106 19.86 21.96 -17.64
C ILE A 106 21.12 21.55 -18.40
N PHE A 107 22.00 20.78 -17.75
CA PHE A 107 23.08 20.08 -18.43
C PHE A 107 22.65 18.67 -18.79
N LEU A 108 22.59 18.39 -20.10
CA LEU A 108 22.46 17.06 -20.64
C LEU A 108 23.86 16.47 -20.84
N ILE A 109 24.24 15.58 -19.93
CA ILE A 109 25.55 14.94 -19.85
C ILE A 109 25.44 13.53 -20.42
N ARG A 110 26.20 13.24 -21.47
CA ARG A 110 26.33 11.89 -22.03
C ARG A 110 27.60 11.23 -21.49
N THR A 111 27.48 10.05 -20.93
CA THR A 111 28.60 9.28 -20.39
C THR A 111 29.29 8.44 -21.45
N THR A 112 30.55 8.06 -21.20
CA THR A 112 31.33 7.17 -22.07
C THR A 112 30.85 5.72 -22.01
N SER A 113 30.25 5.32 -20.89
CA SER A 113 29.69 3.97 -20.69
C SER A 113 28.44 4.00 -19.80
N PRO A 114 27.48 3.07 -19.99
CA PRO A 114 26.31 2.94 -19.11
C PRO A 114 26.68 2.66 -17.65
N SER A 115 27.79 1.98 -17.39
CA SER A 115 28.27 1.66 -16.04
C SER A 115 28.84 2.86 -15.29
N ALA A 116 29.21 3.94 -16.00
CA ALA A 116 29.70 5.17 -15.40
C ALA A 116 28.59 6.11 -14.90
N VAL A 117 27.32 5.79 -15.17
CA VAL A 117 26.17 6.65 -14.83
C VAL A 117 25.95 6.76 -13.32
N ALA A 118 25.97 5.64 -12.60
CA ALA A 118 25.76 5.60 -11.15
C ALA A 118 26.80 6.40 -10.33
N PRO A 119 28.12 6.22 -10.51
CA PRO A 119 29.10 7.01 -9.77
C PRO A 119 29.07 8.50 -10.14
N LEU A 120 28.69 8.82 -11.39
CA LEU A 120 28.57 10.19 -11.85
C LEU A 120 27.37 10.92 -11.25
N LEU A 121 26.25 10.21 -11.05
CA LEU A 121 25.05 10.73 -10.38
C LEU A 121 25.36 11.20 -8.94
N GLU A 122 26.05 10.38 -8.15
CA GLU A 122 26.42 10.74 -6.77
C GLU A 122 27.38 11.94 -6.74
N THR A 123 28.32 11.96 -7.67
CA THR A 123 29.31 13.04 -7.77
C THR A 123 28.63 14.35 -8.19
N LEU A 124 27.73 14.33 -9.17
CA LEU A 124 26.97 15.50 -9.63
C LEU A 124 26.00 16.02 -8.55
N GLY A 125 25.33 15.12 -7.82
CA GLY A 125 24.42 15.50 -6.75
C GLY A 125 25.10 16.19 -5.56
N SER A 126 26.42 16.02 -5.42
CA SER A 126 27.22 16.60 -4.34
C SER A 126 27.80 17.97 -4.67
N ILE A 127 27.58 18.49 -5.88
CA ILE A 127 28.13 19.78 -6.31
C ILE A 127 27.18 20.93 -5.94
N GLU A 128 27.73 21.94 -5.29
CA GLU A 128 27.03 23.20 -5.02
C GLU A 128 26.61 23.88 -6.32
N GLY A 129 25.32 24.18 -6.46
CA GLY A 129 24.73 24.73 -7.68
C GLY A 129 23.94 23.73 -8.52
N ILE A 130 24.07 22.42 -8.28
CA ILE A 130 23.21 21.39 -8.87
C ILE A 130 22.06 21.08 -7.92
N VAL A 131 20.83 21.29 -8.36
CA VAL A 131 19.62 21.14 -7.54
C VAL A 131 19.08 19.72 -7.61
N ARG A 132 19.12 19.12 -8.80
CA ARG A 132 18.55 17.78 -9.06
C ARG A 132 19.32 17.11 -10.17
N VAL A 133 19.52 15.80 -10.09
CA VAL A 133 20.16 15.01 -11.14
C VAL A 133 19.27 13.80 -11.47
N VAL A 134 18.92 13.66 -12.75
CA VAL A 134 18.03 12.63 -13.29
C VAL A 134 18.79 11.83 -14.35
N SER A 135 18.53 10.53 -14.46
CA SER A 135 19.18 9.64 -15.43
C SER A 135 18.17 8.69 -16.03
N ALA A 136 18.44 8.23 -17.26
CA ALA A 136 17.69 7.15 -17.92
C ALA A 136 17.73 5.81 -17.18
N SER A 137 18.69 5.60 -16.25
CA SER A 137 18.76 4.42 -15.36
C SER A 137 18.08 4.65 -14.01
N ASN A 138 17.72 5.90 -13.73
CA ASN A 138 16.79 6.29 -12.68
C ASN A 138 15.45 6.76 -13.28
N PRO A 139 14.84 6.03 -14.25
CA PRO A 139 13.44 6.22 -14.45
C PRO A 139 12.86 5.66 -13.16
N GLN A 140 12.23 6.50 -12.36
CA GLN A 140 11.02 6.05 -11.67
C GLN A 140 10.04 5.61 -12.77
N SER A 141 10.32 4.51 -13.47
CA SER A 141 9.37 3.78 -14.28
C SER A 141 8.46 3.10 -13.27
N THR A 142 7.68 3.91 -12.55
CA THR A 142 6.51 3.42 -11.86
C THR A 142 5.61 2.92 -12.97
N LEU A 143 5.33 1.62 -12.94
CA LEU A 143 4.49 0.99 -13.93
C LEU A 143 3.18 1.76 -13.97
N SER A 144 2.91 2.51 -15.03
CA SER A 144 1.61 3.11 -15.21
C SER A 144 0.64 1.97 -15.49
N LEU A 145 -0.08 1.51 -14.47
CA LEU A 145 -1.14 0.50 -14.66
C LEU A 145 -2.04 0.98 -15.80
N SER A 146 -2.24 0.14 -16.82
CA SER A 146 -3.11 0.48 -17.93
C SER A 146 -4.53 0.74 -17.40
N THR A 147 -5.25 1.68 -18.00
CA THR A 147 -6.63 2.03 -17.63
C THR A 147 -7.55 0.81 -17.43
N PRO A 148 -7.55 -0.23 -18.28
CA PRO A 148 -8.38 -1.41 -18.04
C PRO A 148 -7.97 -2.19 -16.78
N VAL A 149 -6.67 -2.28 -16.47
CA VAL A 149 -6.20 -2.95 -15.25
C VAL A 149 -6.62 -2.17 -14.00
N ARG A 150 -6.54 -0.83 -14.04
CA ARG A 150 -7.04 0.03 -12.95
C ARG A 150 -8.53 -0.16 -12.71
N ILE A 151 -9.33 -0.17 -13.78
CA ILE A 151 -10.78 -0.40 -13.71
C ILE A 151 -11.05 -1.80 -13.15
N GLY A 152 -10.35 -2.83 -13.63
CA GLY A 152 -10.47 -4.19 -13.12
C GLY A 152 -10.13 -4.31 -11.63
N LEU A 153 -9.06 -3.64 -11.17
CA LEU A 153 -8.68 -3.55 -9.76
C LEU A 153 -9.76 -2.87 -8.92
N LEU A 154 -10.32 -1.75 -9.39
CA LEU A 154 -11.41 -1.04 -8.69
C LEU A 154 -12.68 -1.87 -8.58
N ILE A 155 -13.07 -2.56 -9.67
CA ILE A 155 -14.21 -3.48 -9.64
C ILE A 155 -13.93 -4.63 -8.69
N GLY A 156 -12.75 -5.25 -8.76
CA GLY A 156 -12.34 -6.31 -7.84
C GLY A 156 -12.34 -5.87 -6.38
N LEU A 157 -11.89 -4.65 -6.09
CA LEU A 157 -11.91 -4.06 -4.76
C LEU A 157 -13.35 -3.90 -4.24
N ALA A 158 -14.25 -3.36 -5.05
CA ALA A 158 -15.66 -3.22 -4.69
C ALA A 158 -16.35 -4.58 -4.47
N VAL A 159 -16.11 -5.55 -5.37
CA VAL A 159 -16.68 -6.90 -5.28
C VAL A 159 -16.16 -7.64 -4.05
N SER A 160 -14.85 -7.57 -3.77
CA SER A 160 -14.27 -8.21 -2.58
C SER A 160 -14.77 -7.58 -1.28
N ALA A 161 -14.97 -6.26 -1.24
CA ALA A 161 -15.59 -5.59 -0.10
C ALA A 161 -17.01 -6.12 0.17
N VAL A 162 -17.86 -6.15 -0.86
CA VAL A 162 -19.25 -6.65 -0.73
C VAL A 162 -19.27 -8.14 -0.39
N ALA A 163 -18.44 -8.95 -1.06
CA ALA A 163 -18.33 -10.38 -0.79
C ALA A 163 -17.89 -10.65 0.66
N SER A 164 -16.93 -9.88 1.18
CA SER A 164 -16.48 -9.97 2.57
C SER A 164 -17.61 -9.67 3.56
N MET A 165 -18.42 -8.65 3.30
CA MET A 165 -19.58 -8.30 4.13
C MET A 165 -20.66 -9.38 4.11
N LEU A 166 -20.96 -9.94 2.93
CA LEU A 166 -21.94 -11.02 2.80
C LEU A 166 -21.46 -12.29 3.50
N ALA A 167 -20.22 -12.71 3.24
CA ALA A 167 -19.62 -13.88 3.89
C ALA A 167 -19.57 -13.71 5.41
N ALA A 168 -19.23 -12.51 5.89
CA ALA A 168 -19.27 -12.18 7.30
C ALA A 168 -20.66 -12.33 7.88
N ARG A 169 -21.68 -11.78 7.22
CA ARG A 169 -23.07 -11.92 7.66
C ARG A 169 -23.49 -13.39 7.78
N TYR A 170 -23.11 -14.23 6.82
CA TYR A 170 -23.36 -15.68 6.90
C TYR A 170 -22.57 -16.35 8.03
N GLY A 171 -21.29 -16.03 8.18
CA GLY A 171 -20.42 -16.59 9.22
C GLY A 171 -20.88 -16.25 10.63
N PHE A 172 -21.21 -14.97 10.89
CA PHE A 172 -21.74 -14.53 12.18
C PHE A 172 -23.12 -15.10 12.46
N ARG A 173 -24.00 -15.20 11.45
CA ARG A 173 -25.33 -15.82 11.65
C ARG A 173 -25.20 -17.27 12.11
N GLU A 174 -24.33 -18.04 11.47
CA GLU A 174 -24.12 -19.44 11.84
C GLU A 174 -23.45 -19.57 13.22
N LEU A 175 -22.49 -18.68 13.52
CA LEU A 175 -21.88 -18.61 14.84
C LEU A 175 -22.95 -18.33 15.90
N LEU A 176 -23.75 -17.28 15.74
CA LEU A 176 -24.77 -16.89 16.71
C LEU A 176 -25.88 -17.94 16.87
N ARG A 177 -26.22 -18.69 15.81
CA ARG A 177 -27.12 -19.85 15.93
C ARG A 177 -26.55 -20.94 16.82
N SER A 178 -25.24 -21.15 16.82
CA SER A 178 -24.64 -22.11 17.74
C SER A 178 -24.66 -21.66 19.21
N PHE A 179 -24.83 -20.36 19.45
CA PHE A 179 -24.92 -19.70 20.77
C PHE A 179 -26.35 -19.24 21.13
N SER A 180 -27.38 -19.66 20.38
CA SER A 180 -28.72 -19.10 20.55
C SER A 180 -29.29 -19.34 21.95
N GLU A 181 -29.02 -20.51 22.52
CA GLU A 181 -29.45 -20.90 23.88
C GLU A 181 -28.78 -20.02 24.95
N GLU A 182 -27.47 -19.78 24.85
CA GLU A 182 -26.73 -18.95 25.81
C GLU A 182 -27.14 -17.48 25.70
N ILE A 183 -27.35 -16.98 24.48
CA ILE A 183 -27.86 -15.62 24.24
C ILE A 183 -29.26 -15.46 24.84
N GLN A 184 -30.14 -16.46 24.70
CA GLN A 184 -31.46 -16.45 25.32
C GLN A 184 -31.39 -16.44 26.85
N LEU A 185 -30.52 -17.26 27.45
CA LEU A 185 -30.30 -17.25 28.90
C LEU A 185 -29.79 -15.88 29.39
N MET A 186 -28.93 -15.21 28.62
CA MET A 186 -28.46 -13.86 28.93
C MET A 186 -29.59 -12.82 28.86
N HIS A 187 -30.47 -12.94 27.89
CA HIS A 187 -31.67 -12.10 27.82
C HIS A 187 -32.61 -12.32 29.00
N LEU A 188 -32.86 -13.58 29.37
CA LEU A 188 -33.72 -13.93 30.50
C LEU A 188 -33.17 -13.46 31.86
N SER A 189 -31.85 -13.39 31.99
CA SER A 189 -31.19 -12.84 33.19
C SER A 189 -31.17 -11.31 33.25
N GLY A 190 -31.73 -10.62 32.24
CA GLY A 190 -31.80 -9.16 32.18
C GLY A 190 -30.48 -8.49 31.79
N THR A 191 -29.58 -9.21 31.13
CA THR A 191 -28.32 -8.64 30.65
C THR A 191 -28.59 -7.60 29.56
N ALA A 192 -27.93 -6.44 29.65
CA ALA A 192 -28.08 -5.39 28.66
C ALA A 192 -27.58 -5.85 27.27
N GLU A 193 -28.35 -5.55 26.22
CA GLU A 193 -28.04 -5.91 24.82
C GLU A 193 -26.60 -5.54 24.42
N GLN A 194 -26.12 -4.38 24.87
CA GLN A 194 -24.76 -3.90 24.57
C GLN A 194 -23.67 -4.84 25.10
N MET A 195 -23.89 -5.54 26.22
CA MET A 195 -22.94 -6.51 26.76
C MET A 195 -22.84 -7.77 25.88
N ILE A 196 -23.92 -8.14 25.20
CA ILE A 196 -23.96 -9.28 24.27
C ILE A 196 -23.30 -8.88 22.93
N GLN A 197 -23.50 -7.64 22.48
CA GLN A 197 -22.97 -7.14 21.20
C GLN A 197 -21.46 -6.88 21.22
N THR A 198 -20.91 -6.43 22.35
CA THR A 198 -19.48 -6.09 22.48
C THR A 198 -18.51 -7.23 22.10
N PRO A 199 -18.67 -8.49 22.56
CA PRO A 199 -17.77 -9.58 22.17
C PRO A 199 -17.87 -9.93 20.68
N ILE A 200 -19.03 -9.73 20.04
CA ILE A 200 -19.22 -9.96 18.61
C ILE A 200 -18.45 -8.90 17.79
N ILE A 201 -18.54 -7.63 18.20
CA ILE A 201 -17.79 -6.54 17.58
C ILE A 201 -16.29 -6.76 17.75
N ALA A 202 -15.86 -7.18 18.95
CA ALA A 202 -14.46 -7.51 19.24
C ALA A 202 -13.95 -8.66 18.35
N LEU A 203 -14.77 -9.68 18.08
CA LEU A 203 -14.41 -10.76 17.16
C LEU A 203 -14.22 -10.25 15.72
N GLY A 204 -15.09 -9.37 15.24
CA GLY A 204 -14.93 -8.75 13.92
C GLY A 204 -13.64 -7.94 13.81
N ILE A 205 -13.34 -7.14 14.82
CA ILE A 205 -12.08 -6.40 14.95
C ILE A 205 -10.88 -7.36 14.90
N LEU A 206 -10.95 -8.46 15.64
CA LEU A 206 -9.90 -9.48 15.65
C LEU A 206 -9.69 -10.10 14.26
N CYS A 207 -10.76 -10.40 13.52
CA CYS A 207 -10.66 -10.88 12.14
C CYS A 207 -9.96 -9.87 11.22
N GLY A 208 -10.29 -8.57 11.35
CA GLY A 208 -9.64 -7.50 10.60
C GLY A 208 -8.15 -7.33 10.95
N LEU A 209 -7.82 -7.43 12.23
CA LEU A 209 -6.44 -7.40 12.73
C LEU A 209 -5.63 -8.58 12.18
N VAL A 210 -6.17 -9.79 12.24
CA VAL A 210 -5.50 -10.99 11.70
C VAL A 210 -5.27 -10.86 10.20
N ALA A 211 -6.29 -10.41 9.44
CA ALA A 211 -6.17 -10.23 7.98
C ALA A 211 -5.11 -9.19 7.60
N SER A 212 -5.08 -8.05 8.31
CA SER A 212 -4.09 -7.01 8.05
C SER A 212 -2.68 -7.42 8.47
N LEU A 213 -2.50 -8.11 9.60
CA LEU A 213 -1.20 -8.64 10.00
C LEU A 213 -0.67 -9.66 8.97
N LEU A 214 -1.54 -10.53 8.46
CA LEU A 214 -1.21 -11.47 7.39
C LEU A 214 -0.74 -10.73 6.12
N LEU A 215 -1.38 -9.61 5.80
CA LEU A 215 -0.99 -8.78 4.67
C LEU A 215 0.35 -8.06 4.88
N ILE A 216 0.62 -7.55 6.08
CA ILE A 216 1.93 -6.96 6.40
C ILE A 216 3.03 -8.00 6.17
N VAL A 217 2.86 -9.21 6.71
CA VAL A 217 3.81 -10.32 6.51
C VAL A 217 3.97 -10.63 5.02
N ALA A 218 2.87 -10.74 4.28
CA ALA A 218 2.91 -10.99 2.84
C ALA A 218 3.62 -9.87 2.06
N ALA A 219 3.40 -8.60 2.42
CA ALA A 219 4.03 -7.44 1.79
C ALA A 219 5.55 -7.42 2.03
N TYR A 220 6.01 -7.71 3.26
CA TYR A 220 7.43 -7.80 3.58
C TYR A 220 8.11 -8.99 2.89
N LEU A 221 7.44 -10.15 2.83
CA LEU A 221 7.92 -11.29 2.04
C LEU A 221 8.08 -10.90 0.57
N PHE A 222 7.08 -10.21 0.00
CA PHE A 222 7.10 -9.80 -1.40
C PHE A 222 8.20 -8.77 -1.68
N HIS A 223 8.45 -7.82 -0.75
CA HIS A 223 9.61 -6.93 -0.80
C HIS A 223 10.94 -7.71 -0.76
N PHE A 224 11.07 -8.68 0.15
CA PHE A 224 12.30 -9.49 0.25
C PHE A 224 12.56 -10.31 -1.04
N PHE A 225 11.52 -10.91 -1.62
CA PHE A 225 11.60 -11.58 -2.92
C PHE A 225 11.96 -10.61 -4.05
N ALA A 226 11.41 -9.39 -4.03
CA ALA A 226 11.72 -8.35 -5.01
C ALA A 226 13.20 -7.93 -4.99
N VAL A 227 13.78 -7.76 -3.80
CA VAL A 227 15.19 -7.36 -3.63
C VAL A 227 16.15 -8.50 -3.97
N SER A 228 15.80 -9.75 -3.64
CA SER A 228 16.66 -10.91 -3.91
C SER A 228 16.73 -11.33 -5.38
N HIS A 229 15.74 -10.96 -6.20
CA HIS A 229 15.68 -11.28 -7.63
C HIS A 229 15.44 -10.02 -8.48
N PRO A 230 16.44 -9.13 -8.61
CA PRO A 230 16.29 -7.82 -9.24
C PRO A 230 15.89 -7.91 -10.72
N GLU A 231 16.25 -8.99 -11.41
CA GLU A 231 16.09 -9.13 -12.87
C GLU A 231 14.63 -9.30 -13.32
N ALA A 232 13.75 -9.80 -12.44
CA ALA A 232 12.33 -10.03 -12.75
C ALA A 232 11.40 -8.90 -12.27
N VAL A 233 11.79 -8.18 -11.20
CA VAL A 233 10.89 -7.26 -10.47
C VAL A 233 11.14 -5.79 -10.79
N LEU A 234 12.34 -5.43 -11.28
CA LEU A 234 12.65 -4.05 -11.71
C LEU A 234 11.70 -3.51 -12.79
N ARG A 235 11.09 -4.39 -13.58
CA ARG A 235 10.16 -4.01 -14.65
C ARG A 235 8.70 -3.92 -14.23
N THR A 236 8.30 -4.36 -13.05
CA THR A 236 6.87 -4.46 -12.67
C THR A 236 6.50 -3.81 -11.34
N ALA A 237 7.44 -3.61 -10.40
CA ALA A 237 7.10 -3.17 -9.05
C ALA A 237 8.16 -2.24 -8.41
N SER A 238 8.47 -1.11 -9.06
CA SER A 238 9.53 -0.20 -8.60
C SER A 238 9.39 0.31 -7.17
N GLY A 239 8.17 0.54 -6.65
CA GLY A 239 8.04 0.92 -5.23
C GLY A 239 7.48 -0.15 -4.32
N LEU A 240 7.70 -1.42 -4.69
CA LEU A 240 7.99 -2.45 -3.69
C LEU A 240 9.43 -2.37 -3.21
N VAL A 241 10.34 -1.78 -3.98
CA VAL A 241 11.76 -1.66 -3.62
C VAL A 241 11.99 -0.50 -2.64
N GLU A 242 11.05 0.46 -2.58
CA GLU A 242 11.15 1.62 -1.71
C GLU A 242 10.60 1.33 -0.29
N PRO A 243 11.46 1.23 0.74
CA PRO A 243 11.04 0.77 2.07
C PRO A 243 10.01 1.69 2.72
N GLY A 244 10.10 3.00 2.46
CA GLY A 244 9.16 3.99 2.98
C GLY A 244 7.73 3.76 2.49
N ARG A 245 7.56 3.40 1.21
CA ARG A 245 6.23 3.19 0.62
C ARG A 245 5.57 1.92 1.14
N VAL A 246 6.35 0.84 1.29
CA VAL A 246 5.86 -0.42 1.88
C VAL A 246 5.41 -0.20 3.32
N LEU A 247 6.14 0.59 4.11
CA LEU A 247 5.75 0.95 5.47
C LEU A 247 4.43 1.74 5.50
N THR A 248 4.28 2.76 4.63
CA THR A 248 3.05 3.56 4.58
C THR A 248 1.83 2.73 4.17
N VAL A 249 1.98 1.85 3.19
CA VAL A 249 0.88 0.97 2.73
C VAL A 249 0.55 -0.09 3.79
N SER A 250 1.56 -0.60 4.51
CA SER A 250 1.36 -1.52 5.63
C SER A 250 0.57 -0.85 6.77
N LEU A 251 0.89 0.39 7.11
CA LEU A 251 0.17 1.13 8.14
C LEU A 251 -1.27 1.46 7.73
N LEU A 252 -1.46 1.85 6.46
CA LEU A 252 -2.77 2.17 5.92
C LEU A 252 -3.67 0.93 5.81
N SER A 253 -3.11 -0.22 5.41
CA SER A 253 -3.83 -1.49 5.36
C SER A 253 -4.14 -2.06 6.74
N LEU A 254 -3.29 -1.81 7.75
CA LEU A 254 -3.61 -2.09 9.16
C LEU A 254 -4.85 -1.32 9.62
N LEU A 255 -4.85 -0.01 9.40
CA LEU A 255 -5.98 0.85 9.77
C LEU A 255 -7.25 0.45 9.02
N LEU A 256 -7.14 0.21 7.71
CA LEU A 256 -8.27 -0.22 6.89
C LEU A 256 -8.80 -1.60 7.30
N GLY A 257 -7.92 -2.53 7.67
CA GLY A 257 -8.29 -3.84 8.19
C GLY A 257 -9.06 -3.74 9.51
N LEU A 258 -8.63 -2.85 10.41
CA LEU A 258 -9.34 -2.59 11.67
C LEU A 258 -10.73 -2.00 11.42
N VAL A 259 -10.85 -1.04 10.50
CA VAL A 259 -12.14 -0.44 10.12
C VAL A 259 -13.08 -1.48 9.50
N MET A 260 -12.59 -2.26 8.53
CA MET A 260 -13.39 -3.32 7.89
C MET A 260 -13.79 -4.42 8.87
N GLY A 261 -12.89 -4.85 9.74
CA GLY A 261 -13.18 -5.80 10.82
C GLY A 261 -14.24 -5.27 11.79
N GLY A 262 -14.13 -4.00 12.19
CA GLY A 262 -15.14 -3.34 13.03
C GLY A 262 -16.50 -3.26 12.36
N LEU A 263 -16.58 -2.85 11.09
CA LEU A 263 -17.83 -2.82 10.32
C LEU A 263 -18.48 -4.21 10.24
N ILE A 264 -17.67 -5.23 9.96
CA ILE A 264 -18.11 -6.63 9.95
C ILE A 264 -18.61 -7.07 11.34
N GLY A 265 -17.92 -6.69 12.41
CA GLY A 265 -18.33 -6.97 13.78
C GLY A 265 -19.66 -6.30 14.16
N VAL A 266 -19.86 -5.05 13.76
CA VAL A 266 -21.13 -4.32 13.94
C VAL A 266 -22.26 -4.96 13.13
N LEU A 267 -21.99 -5.38 11.89
CA LEU A 267 -22.94 -6.16 11.10
C LEU A 267 -23.31 -7.47 11.78
N GLY A 268 -22.34 -8.17 12.36
CA GLY A 268 -22.57 -9.36 13.18
C GLY A 268 -23.44 -9.08 14.40
N ALA A 269 -23.13 -8.02 15.15
CA ALA A 269 -23.89 -7.60 16.32
C ALA A 269 -25.34 -7.19 15.96
N SER A 270 -25.57 -6.59 14.80
CA SER A 270 -26.93 -6.25 14.36
C SER A 270 -27.85 -7.48 14.19
N LEU A 271 -27.28 -8.69 14.06
CA LEU A 271 -28.06 -9.93 13.95
C LEU A 271 -28.68 -10.35 15.28
N THR A 272 -28.10 -9.99 16.43
CA THR A 272 -28.63 -10.37 17.75
C THR A 272 -30.00 -9.75 18.02
N GLY A 273 -30.21 -8.52 17.54
CA GLY A 273 -31.50 -7.83 17.62
C GLY A 273 -32.55 -8.31 16.61
N SER A 274 -32.25 -9.28 15.75
CA SER A 274 -33.20 -9.77 14.75
C SER A 274 -34.22 -10.74 15.35
N ARG A 275 -35.42 -10.80 14.74
CA ARG A 275 -36.53 -11.64 15.20
C ARG A 275 -36.19 -13.12 15.39
N GLU A 276 -35.15 -13.62 14.72
CA GLU A 276 -34.66 -15.01 14.87
C GLU A 276 -34.13 -15.32 16.28
N PHE A 277 -33.63 -14.33 17.01
CA PHE A 277 -33.03 -14.50 18.35
C PHE A 277 -33.88 -13.88 19.48
N GLN A 278 -34.97 -13.18 19.12
CA GLN A 278 -35.87 -12.54 20.07
C GLN A 278 -37.15 -13.33 20.35
N THR A 279 -37.42 -14.44 19.65
CA THR A 279 -38.68 -15.19 19.85
C THR A 279 -38.69 -15.89 21.20
N TYR A 280 -39.36 -15.23 22.15
CA TYR A 280 -40.07 -15.84 23.26
C TYR A 280 -41.12 -16.80 22.68
N SER A 281 -40.83 -18.09 22.71
CA SER A 281 -41.82 -19.15 22.59
C SER A 281 -41.81 -19.98 23.87
#